data_AF-A0A1X7RCW3-F1
#
_entry.id   AF-A0A1X7RCW3-F1
#
_cell.length_a   1.000
_cell.length_b   1.000
_cell.length_c   1.000
_cell.angle_alpha   90.00
_cell.angle_beta   90.00
_cell.angle_gamma   90.00
#
_symmetry.space_group_name_H-M   'P 1'
#
loop_
_entity.id
_entity.type
_entity.pdbx_description
1 polymer ?
#
loop_
_entity_poly.entity_id
_entity_poly.type
_entity_poly.pdbx_seq_one_letter_code
_entity_poly.pdbx_strand_id
1 'polypeptide(L)'
;MYRLPLGMLLGFASGGLLGMAKGSQDAGFRFTAENAHRQPKTQTGWYLYHKSKNYNTIFGGVKEGFKQAWRYTFWVGMYFAMEEGVDRGRAASVRTWRGLRRRKGESGAEAEARQIAGNRDCLSSMFAGLGTAGIFSAWNRFPLPTAARTAKLGAKAGFGFGLLQDAVSLVRGRRVGYVEFVKRVTLGSSEDGDGQGDEVAV
;
A
#
# COMPACT_ATOMS: atom_id res chain seq x y z
N MET A 1 -4.87 -10.97 -10.29
CA MET A 1 -6.07 -10.10 -10.34
C MET A 1 -6.73 -9.84 -8.98
N TYR A 2 -6.52 -10.65 -7.92
CA TYR A 2 -7.23 -10.48 -6.64
C TYR A 2 -6.68 -9.44 -5.64
N ARG A 3 -5.59 -8.72 -5.95
CA ARG A 3 -4.89 -7.88 -4.95
C ARG A 3 -5.66 -6.59 -4.60
N LEU A 4 -6.24 -5.92 -5.61
CA LEU A 4 -7.06 -4.72 -5.45
C LEU A 4 -8.31 -4.95 -4.58
N PRO A 5 -9.21 -5.90 -4.90
CA PRO A 5 -10.42 -6.10 -4.11
C PRO A 5 -10.10 -6.58 -2.69
N LEU A 6 -9.07 -7.41 -2.52
CA LEU A 6 -8.66 -7.89 -1.20
C LEU A 6 -8.09 -6.75 -0.33
N GLY A 7 -7.27 -5.86 -0.90
CA GLY A 7 -6.78 -4.68 -0.20
C GLY A 7 -7.90 -3.72 0.21
N MET A 8 -8.88 -3.50 -0.69
CA MET A 8 -10.05 -2.67 -0.41
C MET A 8 -10.96 -3.25 0.68
N LEU A 9 -11.16 -4.58 0.69
CA LEU A 9 -11.93 -5.26 1.74
C LEU A 9 -11.25 -5.17 3.10
N LEU A 10 -9.93 -5.38 3.16
CA LEU A 10 -9.15 -5.25 4.40
C LEU A 10 -9.13 -3.80 4.90
N GLY A 11 -9.01 -2.83 3.98
CA GLY A 11 -9.12 -1.40 4.29
C GLY A 11 -10.51 -1.03 4.82
N PHE A 12 -11.56 -1.57 4.22
CA PHE A 12 -12.94 -1.37 4.68
C PHE A 12 -13.17 -1.95 6.07
N ALA A 13 -12.74 -3.20 6.30
CA ALA A 13 -12.89 -3.88 7.57
C ALA A 13 -12.13 -3.17 8.69
N SER A 14 -10.86 -2.84 8.47
CA SER A 14 -10.03 -2.13 9.45
C SER A 14 -10.55 -0.73 9.75
N GLY A 15 -10.92 0.04 8.72
CA GLY A 15 -11.50 1.38 8.87
C GLY A 15 -12.87 1.35 9.57
N GLY A 16 -13.69 0.34 9.27
CA GLY A 16 -14.98 0.12 9.90
C GLY A 16 -14.86 -0.23 11.39
N LEU A 17 -13.97 -1.16 11.74
CA LEU A 17 -13.73 -1.56 13.13
C LEU A 17 -13.21 -0.39 13.98
N LEU A 18 -12.21 0.35 13.47
CA LEU A 18 -11.68 1.53 14.17
C LEU A 18 -12.75 2.63 14.29
N GLY A 19 -13.55 2.86 13.25
CA GLY A 19 -14.64 3.83 13.27
C GLY A 19 -15.77 3.45 14.23
N MET A 20 -16.11 2.16 14.31
CA MET A 20 -17.10 1.64 15.27
C MET A 20 -16.61 1.79 16.72
N ALA A 21 -15.36 1.45 16.99
CA ALA A 21 -14.77 1.59 18.32
C ALA A 21 -14.76 3.05 18.78
N LYS A 22 -14.31 3.97 17.92
CA LYS A 22 -14.31 5.42 18.21
C LYS A 22 -15.74 5.97 18.37
N GLY A 23 -16.63 5.67 17.42
CA GLY A 23 -18.00 6.20 17.39
C GLY A 23 -18.86 5.71 18.55
N SER A 24 -18.65 4.47 18.99
CA SER A 24 -19.32 3.92 20.18
C SER A 24 -18.85 4.60 21.46
N GLN A 25 -17.55 4.80 21.65
CA GLN A 25 -17.01 5.52 22.80
C GLN A 25 -17.54 6.96 22.87
N ASP A 26 -17.47 7.70 21.76
CA ASP A 26 -17.92 9.09 21.70
C ASP A 26 -19.43 9.22 22.02
N ALA A 27 -20.27 8.34 21.46
CA ALA A 27 -21.71 8.32 21.74
C ALA A 27 -22.03 7.89 23.17
N GLY A 28 -21.27 6.94 23.73
CA GLY A 28 -21.42 6.48 25.11
C GLY A 28 -21.07 7.57 26.12
N PHE A 29 -19.99 8.33 25.90
CA PHE A 29 -19.60 9.45 26.76
C PHE A 29 -20.62 10.58 26.68
N ARG A 30 -21.11 10.93 25.48
CA ARG A 30 -22.16 11.94 25.32
C ARG A 30 -23.45 11.55 26.04
N PHE A 31 -23.94 10.32 25.85
CA PHE A 31 -25.14 9.84 26.53
C PHE A 31 -25.01 9.87 28.05
N THR A 32 -23.82 9.53 28.57
CA THR A 32 -23.56 9.56 30.01
C THR A 32 -23.48 10.99 30.54
N ALA A 33 -22.85 11.91 29.79
CA ALA A 33 -22.78 13.32 30.15
C ALA A 33 -24.18 13.98 30.15
N GLU A 34 -24.99 13.72 29.13
CA GLU A 34 -26.36 14.22 29.03
C GLU A 34 -27.25 13.70 30.16
N ASN A 35 -27.07 12.44 30.57
CA ASN A 35 -27.92 11.81 31.60
C ASN A 35 -27.30 11.81 33.02
N ALA A 36 -26.14 12.44 33.23
CA ALA A 36 -25.48 12.48 34.53
C ALA A 36 -26.38 13.05 35.64
N HIS A 37 -27.28 13.97 35.27
CA HIS A 37 -28.24 14.60 36.17
C HIS A 37 -29.56 13.83 36.34
N ARG A 38 -29.84 12.79 35.54
CA ARG A 38 -31.09 11.99 35.56
C ARG A 38 -30.83 10.51 35.80
N GLN A 39 -30.00 10.19 36.79
CA GLN A 39 -29.69 8.80 37.10
C GLN A 39 -30.93 8.06 37.65
N PRO A 40 -31.21 6.83 37.17
CA PRO A 40 -32.34 6.06 37.64
C PRO A 40 -32.26 5.76 39.15
N LYS A 41 -33.41 5.81 39.84
CA LYS A 41 -33.51 5.49 41.27
C LYS A 41 -34.10 4.09 41.53
N THR A 42 -34.63 3.43 40.51
CA THR A 42 -35.27 2.11 40.59
C THR A 42 -34.49 1.07 39.77
N GLN A 43 -34.61 -0.21 40.13
CA GLN A 43 -33.96 -1.31 39.38
C GLN A 43 -34.45 -1.36 37.91
N THR A 44 -35.76 -1.21 37.67
CA THR A 44 -36.34 -1.18 36.32
C THR A 44 -35.82 0.00 35.49
N GLY A 45 -35.60 1.16 36.12
CA GLY A 45 -35.04 2.33 35.45
C GLY A 45 -33.60 2.11 34.98
N TRP A 46 -32.79 1.37 35.74
CA TRP A 46 -31.42 1.00 35.34
C TRP A 46 -31.38 0.09 34.11
N TYR A 47 -32.35 -0.83 33.97
CA TYR A 47 -32.47 -1.65 32.76
C TYR A 47 -32.80 -0.80 31.52
N LEU A 48 -33.79 0.09 31.61
CA LEU A 48 -34.15 0.98 30.51
C LEU A 48 -33.03 1.95 30.13
N TYR A 49 -32.29 2.46 31.13
CA TYR A 49 -31.12 3.30 30.91
C TYR A 49 -30.05 2.58 30.07
N HIS A 50 -29.68 1.35 30.45
CA HIS A 50 -28.69 0.57 29.71
C HIS A 50 -29.17 0.19 28.31
N LYS A 51 -30.47 -0.13 28.14
CA LYS A 51 -31.06 -0.39 26.83
C LYS A 51 -30.91 0.82 25.91
N SER A 52 -31.35 2.00 26.35
CA SER A 52 -31.24 3.25 25.58
C SER A 52 -29.79 3.66 25.31
N LYS A 53 -28.91 3.50 26.32
CA LYS A 53 -27.47 3.74 26.17
C LYS A 53 -26.87 2.85 25.10
N ASN A 54 -27.23 1.56 25.09
CA ASN A 54 -26.70 0.61 24.13
C ASN A 54 -27.17 0.92 22.71
N TYR A 55 -28.44 1.30 22.51
CA TYR A 55 -28.94 1.74 21.19
C TYR A 55 -28.20 2.99 20.68
N ASN A 56 -28.04 4.01 21.52
CA ASN A 56 -27.37 5.24 21.10
C ASN A 56 -25.88 5.00 20.79
N THR A 57 -25.23 4.15 21.59
CA THR A 57 -23.83 3.74 21.42
C THR A 57 -23.63 2.94 20.13
N ILE A 58 -24.49 1.95 19.85
CA ILE A 58 -24.44 1.15 18.64
C ILE A 58 -24.70 2.02 17.41
N PHE A 59 -25.71 2.89 17.45
CA PHE A 59 -26.02 3.79 16.34
C PHE A 59 -24.86 4.73 16.02
N GLY A 60 -24.24 5.33 17.05
CA GLY A 60 -23.03 6.15 16.91
C GLY A 60 -21.86 5.38 16.32
N GLY A 61 -21.64 4.14 16.78
CA GLY A 61 -20.62 3.23 16.25
C GLY A 61 -20.84 2.90 14.78
N VAL A 62 -22.05 2.51 14.38
CA VAL A 62 -22.36 2.16 12.98
C VAL A 62 -22.19 3.37 12.06
N LYS A 63 -22.70 4.54 12.44
CA LYS A 63 -22.61 5.76 11.61
C LYS A 63 -21.17 6.19 11.37
N GLU A 64 -20.35 6.26 12.43
CA GLU A 64 -18.95 6.64 12.31
C GLU A 64 -18.12 5.52 11.65
N GLY A 65 -18.46 4.26 11.92
CA GLY A 65 -17.89 3.07 11.27
C GLY A 65 -17.99 3.12 9.75
N PHE A 66 -19.20 3.34 9.20
CA PHE A 66 -19.38 3.47 7.76
C PHE A 66 -18.61 4.65 7.17
N LYS A 67 -18.64 5.81 7.83
CA LYS A 67 -17.93 7.02 7.40
C LYS A 67 -16.42 6.78 7.33
N GLN A 68 -15.83 6.15 8.34
CA GLN A 68 -14.41 5.82 8.37
C GLN A 68 -14.07 4.72 7.36
N ALA A 69 -14.86 3.66 7.27
CA ALA A 69 -14.65 2.56 6.32
C ALA A 69 -14.56 3.08 4.87
N TRP A 70 -15.51 3.91 4.44
CA TRP A 70 -15.49 4.52 3.11
C TRP A 70 -14.25 5.37 2.86
N ARG A 71 -13.86 6.19 3.85
CA ARG A 71 -12.66 7.04 3.73
C ARG A 71 -11.39 6.20 3.62
N TYR A 72 -11.25 5.13 4.41
CA TYR A 72 -10.10 4.24 4.35
C TYR A 72 -10.04 3.46 3.05
N THR A 73 -11.16 2.86 2.61
CA THR A 73 -11.21 2.15 1.32
C THR A 73 -10.88 3.05 0.15
N PHE A 74 -11.33 4.31 0.16
CA PHE A 74 -10.96 5.29 -0.85
C PHE A 74 -9.44 5.52 -0.90
N TRP A 75 -8.80 5.80 0.23
CA TRP A 75 -7.35 6.05 0.28
C TRP A 75 -6.53 4.80 -0.07
N VAL A 76 -6.94 3.62 0.41
CA VAL A 76 -6.29 2.35 0.07
C VAL A 76 -6.43 2.06 -1.43
N GLY A 77 -7.63 2.23 -1.98
CA GLY A 77 -7.88 2.07 -3.42
C GLY A 77 -7.06 3.03 -4.26
N MET A 78 -6.97 4.30 -3.85
CA MET A 78 -6.14 5.30 -4.51
C MET A 78 -4.66 4.92 -4.51
N TYR A 79 -4.13 4.47 -3.36
CA TYR A 79 -2.74 4.03 -3.25
C TYR A 79 -2.43 2.88 -4.22
N PHE A 80 -3.27 1.83 -4.23
CA PHE A 80 -3.08 0.71 -5.16
C PHE A 80 -3.26 1.11 -6.63
N ALA A 81 -4.19 2.04 -6.92
CA ALA A 81 -4.35 2.58 -8.27
C ALA A 81 -3.11 3.36 -8.73
N MET A 82 -2.43 4.07 -7.83
CA MET A 82 -1.15 4.73 -8.12
C MET A 82 -0.04 3.73 -8.38
N GLU A 83 0.09 2.68 -7.57
CA GLU A 83 1.07 1.61 -7.82
C GLU A 83 0.85 0.98 -9.21
N GLU A 84 -0.39 0.63 -9.55
CA GLU A 84 -0.69 0.08 -10.88
C GLU A 84 -0.51 1.09 -12.01
N GLY A 85 -0.77 2.37 -11.75
CA GLY A 85 -0.53 3.46 -12.70
C GLY A 85 0.95 3.60 -13.05
N VAL A 86 1.83 3.55 -12.04
CA VAL A 86 3.29 3.59 -12.22
C VAL A 86 3.77 2.35 -12.99
N ASP A 87 3.27 1.17 -12.67
CA ASP A 87 3.63 -0.07 -13.38
C ASP A 87 3.18 -0.04 -14.85
N ARG A 88 1.96 0.43 -15.14
CA ARG A 88 1.46 0.61 -16.51
C ARG A 88 2.24 1.68 -17.28
N GLY A 89 2.63 2.77 -16.61
CA GLY A 89 3.47 3.83 -17.17
C GLY A 89 4.89 3.35 -17.52
N ARG A 90 5.50 2.54 -16.65
CA ARG A 90 6.78 1.85 -16.91
C ARG A 90 6.65 0.88 -18.09
N ALA A 91 5.59 0.09 -18.15
CA ALA A 91 5.37 -0.83 -19.28
C ALA A 91 5.14 -0.09 -20.61
N ALA A 92 4.46 1.06 -20.60
CA ALA A 92 4.25 1.88 -21.79
C ALA A 92 5.55 2.54 -22.27
N SER A 93 6.31 3.15 -21.37
CA SER A 93 7.61 3.77 -21.69
C SER A 93 8.63 2.75 -22.20
N VAL A 94 8.69 1.55 -21.61
CA VAL A 94 9.49 0.44 -22.12
C VAL A 94 9.05 0.01 -23.52
N ARG A 95 7.74 -0.06 -23.81
CA ARG A 95 7.25 -0.39 -25.16
C ARG A 95 7.64 0.68 -26.20
N THR A 96 7.51 1.95 -25.85
CA THR A 96 7.91 3.07 -26.72
C THR A 96 9.42 3.09 -26.96
N TRP A 97 10.22 2.91 -25.91
CA TRP A 97 11.68 2.79 -26.02
C TRP A 97 12.06 1.56 -26.86
N ARG A 98 11.45 0.39 -26.64
CA ARG A 98 11.65 -0.81 -27.47
C ARG A 98 11.42 -0.53 -28.97
N GLY A 99 10.39 0.26 -29.32
CA GLY A 99 10.10 0.67 -30.70
C GLY A 99 11.20 1.56 -31.30
N LEU A 100 11.68 2.55 -30.53
CA LEU A 100 12.78 3.42 -30.93
C LEU A 100 14.13 2.68 -31.04
N ARG A 101 14.43 1.75 -30.13
CA ARG A 101 15.70 1.01 -30.08
C ARG A 101 15.76 -0.14 -31.10
N ARG A 102 14.62 -0.77 -31.43
CA ARG A 102 14.53 -1.72 -32.57
C ARG A 102 14.87 -1.04 -33.90
N ARG A 103 14.51 0.24 -34.07
CA ARG A 103 14.96 1.06 -35.21
C ARG A 103 16.49 1.25 -35.24
N LYS A 104 17.17 1.08 -34.10
CA LYS A 104 18.60 1.31 -33.93
C LYS A 104 19.45 0.02 -33.94
N GLY A 105 18.84 -1.16 -34.08
CA GLY A 105 19.55 -2.43 -34.27
C GLY A 105 20.27 -2.97 -33.04
N GLU A 106 19.79 -2.70 -31.82
CA GLU A 106 20.43 -3.19 -30.58
C GLU A 106 19.75 -4.48 -30.06
N SER A 107 20.49 -5.59 -30.07
CA SER A 107 20.04 -6.97 -29.78
C SER A 107 19.92 -7.33 -28.28
N GLY A 108 20.31 -6.44 -27.37
CA GLY A 108 20.25 -6.67 -25.90
C GLY A 108 18.93 -6.26 -25.22
N ALA A 109 17.96 -5.74 -25.97
CA ALA A 109 16.78 -5.04 -25.43
C ALA A 109 15.80 -5.93 -24.63
N GLU A 110 15.83 -7.25 -24.84
CA GLU A 110 14.87 -8.17 -24.22
C GLU A 110 15.21 -8.53 -22.77
N ALA A 111 16.50 -8.64 -22.43
CA ALA A 111 16.98 -8.94 -21.08
C ALA A 111 16.85 -7.74 -20.13
N GLU A 112 17.23 -6.55 -20.61
CA GLU A 112 17.17 -5.28 -19.84
C GLU A 112 15.71 -4.89 -19.55
N ALA A 113 14.82 -5.06 -20.53
CA ALA A 113 13.40 -4.73 -20.35
C ALA A 113 12.64 -5.72 -19.45
N ARG A 114 13.14 -6.97 -19.30
CA ARG A 114 12.64 -7.93 -18.30
C ARG A 114 13.04 -7.49 -16.89
N GLN A 115 14.21 -6.88 -16.75
CA GLN A 115 14.71 -6.26 -15.52
C GLN A 115 13.82 -5.07 -15.10
N ILE A 116 13.44 -4.21 -16.06
CA ILE A 116 12.58 -3.04 -15.80
C ILE A 116 11.11 -3.43 -15.53
N ALA A 117 10.62 -4.52 -16.13
CA ALA A 117 9.24 -5.01 -15.99
C ALA A 117 9.03 -5.98 -14.81
N GLY A 118 10.12 -6.48 -14.20
CA GLY A 118 10.07 -7.58 -13.24
C GLY A 118 10.16 -7.19 -11.77
N ASN A 119 10.53 -5.96 -11.42
CA ASN A 119 10.82 -5.60 -10.03
C ASN A 119 9.82 -4.58 -9.49
N ARG A 120 9.00 -5.00 -8.52
CA ARG A 120 8.30 -4.07 -7.62
C ARG A 120 9.35 -3.49 -6.68
N ASP A 121 10.02 -2.44 -7.15
CA ASP A 121 11.07 -1.80 -6.38
C ASP A 121 10.49 -0.99 -5.22
N CYS A 122 11.23 -0.92 -4.13
CA CYS A 122 11.02 0.03 -3.03
C CYS A 122 10.77 1.48 -3.52
N LEU A 123 11.31 1.85 -4.67
CA LEU A 123 11.13 3.14 -5.31
C LEU A 123 9.71 3.36 -5.85
N SER A 124 9.02 2.34 -6.37
CA SER A 124 7.65 2.53 -6.89
C SER A 124 6.67 2.79 -5.73
N SER A 125 6.80 2.08 -4.61
CA SER A 125 6.02 2.34 -3.39
C SER A 125 6.35 3.70 -2.77
N MET A 126 7.61 4.16 -2.86
CA MET A 126 7.99 5.52 -2.45
C MET A 126 7.31 6.59 -3.32
N PHE A 127 7.31 6.45 -4.65
CA PHE A 127 6.64 7.40 -5.56
C PHE A 127 5.11 7.36 -5.43
N ALA A 128 4.52 6.18 -5.21
CA ALA A 128 3.10 6.04 -4.89
C ALA A 128 2.74 6.71 -3.57
N GLY A 129 3.59 6.58 -2.54
CA GLY A 129 3.47 7.28 -1.26
C GLY A 129 3.57 8.80 -1.40
N LEU A 130 4.51 9.30 -2.20
CA LEU A 130 4.64 10.72 -2.54
C LEU A 130 3.42 11.25 -3.31
N GLY A 131 2.94 10.52 -4.32
CA GLY A 131 1.76 10.88 -5.09
C GLY A 131 0.50 10.94 -4.22
N THR A 132 0.30 9.93 -3.36
CA THR A 132 -0.85 9.88 -2.44
C THR A 132 -0.78 11.03 -1.44
N ALA A 133 0.41 11.35 -0.92
CA ALA A 133 0.65 12.50 -0.03
C ALA A 133 0.39 13.85 -0.74
N GLY A 134 0.76 13.98 -2.02
CA GLY A 134 0.47 15.15 -2.84
C GLY A 134 -1.02 15.39 -3.00
N ILE A 135 -1.79 14.35 -3.37
CA ILE A 135 -3.24 14.42 -3.48
C ILE A 135 -3.88 14.75 -2.12
N PHE A 136 -3.43 14.09 -1.04
CA PHE A 136 -3.92 14.37 0.31
C PHE A 136 -3.65 15.83 0.72
N SER A 137 -2.47 16.35 0.40
CA SER A 137 -2.10 17.74 0.70
C SER A 137 -2.95 18.75 -0.07
N ALA A 138 -3.25 18.46 -1.35
CA ALA A 138 -4.12 19.30 -2.18
C ALA A 138 -5.58 19.26 -1.68
N TRP A 139 -6.08 18.07 -1.33
CA TRP A 139 -7.43 17.90 -0.78
C TRP A 139 -7.63 18.72 0.49
N ASN A 140 -6.65 18.71 1.39
CA ASN A 140 -6.72 19.42 2.66
C ASN A 140 -6.24 20.89 2.57
N ARG A 141 -5.86 21.37 1.38
CA ARG A 141 -5.35 22.73 1.12
C ARG A 141 -4.27 23.18 2.13
N PHE A 142 -3.28 22.34 2.37
CA PHE A 142 -2.24 22.66 3.35
C PHE A 142 -1.29 23.77 2.89
N PRO A 143 -0.80 24.61 3.83
CA PRO A 143 0.28 25.54 3.54
C PRO A 143 1.58 24.79 3.24
N LEU A 144 2.45 25.38 2.40
CA LEU A 144 3.72 24.80 1.92
C LEU A 144 4.56 24.07 3.00
N PRO A 145 4.79 24.61 4.22
CA PRO A 145 5.57 23.90 5.24
C PRO A 145 4.91 22.61 5.73
N THR A 146 3.58 22.55 5.79
CA THR A 146 2.82 21.36 6.19
C THR A 146 2.80 20.33 5.05
N ALA A 147 2.63 20.78 3.81
CA ALA A 147 2.71 19.94 2.62
C ALA A 147 4.06 19.23 2.51
N ALA A 148 5.16 19.93 2.77
CA ALA A 148 6.51 19.36 2.74
C ALA A 148 6.71 18.26 3.80
N ARG A 149 6.12 18.42 5.00
CA ARG A 149 6.15 17.38 6.04
C ARG A 149 5.35 16.15 5.62
N THR A 150 4.15 16.34 5.06
CA THR A 150 3.30 15.27 4.54
C THR A 150 3.99 14.50 3.40
N ALA A 151 4.68 15.21 2.50
CA ALA A 151 5.46 14.60 1.43
C ALA A 151 6.62 13.75 1.98
N LYS A 152 7.38 14.27 2.95
CA LYS A 152 8.46 13.50 3.62
C LYS A 152 7.93 12.26 4.33
N LEU A 153 6.78 12.37 5.00
CA LEU A 153 6.12 11.22 5.64
C LEU A 153 5.66 10.18 4.61
N GLY A 154 5.03 10.61 3.52
CA GLY A 154 4.63 9.75 2.41
C GLY A 154 5.82 9.01 1.79
N ALA A 155 6.93 9.70 1.57
CA ALA A 155 8.16 9.10 1.06
C ALA A 155 8.74 8.05 2.02
N LYS A 156 8.90 8.39 3.31
CA LYS A 156 9.45 7.46 4.32
C LYS A 156 8.56 6.24 4.52
N ALA A 157 7.24 6.43 4.58
CA ALA A 157 6.29 5.34 4.72
C ALA A 157 6.29 4.44 3.47
N GLY A 158 6.31 5.02 2.27
CA GLY A 158 6.38 4.27 1.01
C GLY A 158 7.68 3.48 0.87
N PHE A 159 8.82 4.06 1.27
CA PHE A 159 10.11 3.37 1.30
C PHE A 159 10.10 2.20 2.29
N GLY A 160 9.63 2.42 3.53
CA GLY A 160 9.54 1.35 4.54
C GLY A 160 8.61 0.21 4.11
N PHE A 161 7.46 0.54 3.50
CA PHE A 161 6.55 -0.45 2.94
C PHE A 161 7.18 -1.22 1.77
N GLY A 162 7.92 -0.52 0.91
CA GLY A 162 8.66 -1.11 -0.21
C GLY A 162 9.70 -2.14 0.24
N LEU A 163 10.51 -1.82 1.26
CA LEU A 163 11.46 -2.77 1.85
C LEU A 163 10.76 -3.99 2.46
N LEU A 164 9.61 -3.78 3.09
CA LEU A 164 8.83 -4.87 3.69
C LEU A 164 8.23 -5.78 2.60
N GLN A 165 7.77 -5.21 1.48
CA GLN A 165 7.33 -5.97 0.32
C GLN A 165 8.47 -6.80 -0.29
N ASP A 166 9.68 -6.25 -0.34
CA ASP A 166 10.87 -6.92 -0.88
C ASP A 166 11.27 -8.10 0.02
N ALA A 167 11.31 -7.89 1.35
CA ALA A 167 11.57 -8.94 2.33
C ALA A 167 10.55 -10.10 2.25
N VAL A 168 9.25 -9.80 2.14
CA VAL A 168 8.20 -10.82 1.98
C VAL A 168 8.31 -11.55 0.63
N SER A 169 8.82 -10.87 -0.41
CA SER A 169 9.04 -11.47 -1.72
C SER A 169 10.21 -12.46 -1.71
N LEU A 170 11.29 -12.12 -0.99
CA LEU A 170 12.43 -13.01 -0.75
C LEU A 170 12.04 -14.28 0.01
N VAL A 171 11.28 -14.14 1.11
CA VAL A 171 10.84 -15.29 1.93
C VAL A 171 9.91 -16.25 1.17
N ARG A 172 9.14 -15.74 0.19
CA ARG A 172 8.21 -16.56 -0.61
C ARG A 172 8.85 -17.26 -1.82
N GLY A 173 10.18 -17.20 -1.98
CA GLY A 173 10.88 -17.90 -3.07
C GLY A 173 10.51 -17.43 -4.48
N ARG A 174 9.89 -16.25 -4.62
CA ARG A 174 9.71 -15.61 -5.93
C ARG A 174 11.05 -15.03 -6.36
N ARG A 175 11.44 -15.17 -7.64
CA ARG A 175 12.68 -14.58 -8.18
C ARG A 175 12.65 -13.05 -7.99
N VAL A 176 13.31 -12.56 -6.95
CA VAL A 176 13.54 -11.15 -6.69
C VAL A 176 14.82 -10.76 -7.43
N GLY A 177 14.78 -9.69 -8.24
CA GLY A 177 15.89 -9.30 -9.12
C GLY A 177 17.20 -8.98 -8.40
N TYR A 178 17.16 -8.68 -7.09
CA TYR A 178 18.37 -8.38 -6.32
C TYR A 178 19.21 -9.62 -6.01
N VAL A 179 18.61 -10.80 -5.88
CA VAL A 179 19.38 -12.05 -5.71
C VAL A 179 20.21 -12.34 -6.95
N GLU A 180 19.72 -12.00 -8.14
CA GLU A 180 20.50 -12.07 -9.39
C GLU A 180 21.59 -10.99 -9.45
N PHE A 181 21.34 -9.77 -8.97
CA PHE A 181 22.37 -8.73 -8.91
C PHE A 181 23.48 -9.08 -7.91
N VAL A 182 23.14 -9.53 -6.70
CA VAL A 182 24.11 -9.98 -5.70
C VAL A 182 24.79 -11.27 -6.13
N LYS A 183 24.06 -12.24 -6.71
CA LYS A 183 24.68 -13.44 -7.27
C LYS A 183 25.59 -13.09 -8.45
N ARG A 184 25.25 -12.12 -9.29
CA ARG A 184 26.13 -11.67 -10.39
C ARG A 184 27.35 -10.88 -9.91
N VAL A 185 27.20 -10.09 -8.84
CA VAL A 185 28.31 -9.31 -8.24
C VAL A 185 29.22 -10.21 -7.39
N THR A 186 28.68 -11.25 -6.76
CA THR A 186 29.44 -12.17 -5.90
C THR A 186 29.94 -13.42 -6.64
N LEU A 187 29.22 -13.93 -7.66
CA LEU A 187 29.65 -15.06 -8.52
C LEU A 187 30.26 -14.62 -9.87
N GLY A 188 30.43 -13.31 -10.11
CA GLY A 188 31.15 -12.81 -11.29
C GLY A 188 32.66 -12.96 -11.16
N SER A 189 33.16 -14.21 -11.09
CA SER A 189 34.55 -14.62 -11.37
C SER A 189 34.66 -16.14 -11.31
N SER A 190 34.17 -16.88 -12.33
CA SER A 190 34.60 -18.24 -12.70
C SER A 190 33.82 -18.75 -13.92
N GLU A 191 33.85 -18.04 -15.04
CA GLU A 191 33.55 -18.63 -16.36
C GLU A 191 34.49 -18.00 -17.41
N ASP A 192 35.79 -18.11 -17.16
CA ASP A 192 36.84 -17.99 -18.18
C ASP A 192 37.78 -19.19 -17.99
N GLY A 193 37.77 -20.13 -18.94
CA GLY A 193 38.74 -21.22 -19.05
C GLY A 193 38.15 -22.63 -18.97
N ASP A 194 37.85 -23.23 -20.12
CA ASP A 194 38.47 -24.49 -20.58
C ASP A 194 37.75 -25.08 -21.80
N GLY A 195 38.52 -25.46 -22.83
CA GLY A 195 38.02 -26.29 -23.94
C GLY A 195 38.56 -26.02 -25.34
N GLN A 196 39.86 -25.74 -25.51
CA GLN A 196 40.56 -25.93 -26.80
C GLN A 196 41.30 -27.28 -26.76
N GLY A 197 41.03 -28.15 -27.74
CA GLY A 197 41.65 -29.48 -27.96
C GLY A 197 40.74 -30.63 -27.48
N ASP A 198 40.48 -31.72 -28.19
CA ASP A 198 40.94 -32.29 -29.45
C ASP A 198 39.86 -33.31 -29.86
N GLU A 199 39.47 -33.39 -31.14
CA GLU A 199 39.08 -34.67 -31.74
C GLU A 199 39.25 -34.64 -33.26
N VAL A 200 40.47 -34.94 -33.70
CA VAL A 200 40.74 -35.66 -34.94
C VAL A 200 40.73 -37.15 -34.60
N ALA A 201 39.77 -37.91 -35.11
CA ALA A 201 39.98 -39.29 -35.56
C ALA A 201 38.68 -39.90 -36.16
N VAL A 202 38.85 -40.39 -37.39
CA VAL A 202 38.03 -41.32 -38.19
C VAL A 202 36.84 -40.73 -38.96
#